data_AF-A0ABD7SRE6-F1
#
_entry.id   AF-A0ABD7SRE6-F1
#
_cell.length_a   1.000
_cell.length_b   1.000
_cell.length_c   1.000
_cell.angle_alpha   90.00
_cell.angle_beta   90.00
_cell.angle_gamma   90.00
#
_symmetry.space_group_name_H-M   'P 1'
#
loop_
_entity.id
_entity.type
_entity.pdbx_description
1 polymer ?
#
loop_
_entity_poly.entity_id
_entity_poly.type
_entity_poly.pdbx_seq_one_letter_code
_entity_poly.pdbx_strand_id
1 'polypeptide(L)'
;MPCIIDQSHPQSHTKFNYWTSLCGKTIFSQNNPFESVDKAISSGKPICKACRKVAGLPPAKAKPKKEYTPCKMYKVGWGSVSVLNVVGETDTGYRLDSGKFEPKNIKVDDLYWRRAGSESCNVYFFSNEDDAIAMARLQLKQRKDYLQKLIDDVFEQECLLRDKDFKSHDVNE
;
A
#
# COMPACT_ATOMS: atom_id res chain seq x y z
N MET A 1 10.41 11.70 11.81
CA MET A 1 11.82 12.05 12.12
C MET A 1 11.84 12.92 13.36
N PRO A 2 12.58 12.55 14.42
CA PRO A 2 12.63 13.31 15.66
C PRO A 2 13.20 14.72 15.45
N CYS A 3 12.59 15.68 16.15
CA CYS A 3 13.04 17.07 16.20
C CYS A 3 13.89 17.31 17.46
N ILE A 4 14.61 18.42 17.51
CA ILE A 4 15.42 18.84 18.65
C ILE A 4 14.63 19.92 19.39
N ILE A 5 14.52 19.79 20.71
CA ILE A 5 13.88 20.78 21.58
C ILE A 5 14.70 22.07 21.55
N ASP A 6 14.02 23.21 21.39
CA ASP A 6 14.61 24.53 21.58
C ASP A 6 14.61 24.89 23.06
N GLN A 7 15.77 24.72 23.70
CA GLN A 7 15.98 25.07 25.11
C GLN A 7 16.01 26.58 25.37
N SER A 8 16.04 27.42 24.33
CA SER A 8 15.96 28.87 24.50
C SER A 8 14.50 29.36 24.62
N HIS A 9 13.54 28.57 24.17
CA HIS A 9 12.14 28.94 24.19
C HIS A 9 11.53 28.74 25.59
N PRO A 10 10.86 29.75 26.20
CA PRO A 10 10.28 29.65 27.55
C PRO A 10 9.33 28.45 27.72
N GLN A 11 8.54 28.18 26.69
CA GLN A 11 7.59 27.06 26.63
C GLN A 11 8.25 25.68 26.72
N SER A 12 9.54 25.57 26.39
CA SER A 12 10.27 24.29 26.50
C SER A 12 10.71 23.99 27.93
N HIS A 13 10.72 24.98 28.82
CA HIS A 13 11.03 24.83 30.25
C HIS A 13 9.80 24.49 31.09
N THR A 14 8.62 24.84 30.59
CA THR A 14 7.36 24.45 31.20
C THR A 14 7.11 22.97 30.88
N LYS A 15 7.20 22.07 31.87
CA LYS A 15 7.04 20.60 31.75
C LYS A 15 5.62 20.14 31.32
N PHE A 16 5.00 20.82 30.36
CA PHE A 16 3.74 20.40 29.76
C PHE A 16 4.01 19.42 28.62
N ASN A 17 2.97 18.69 28.21
CA ASN A 17 3.01 17.57 27.24
C ASN A 17 3.51 17.93 25.83
N TYR A 18 4.05 19.13 25.62
CA TYR A 18 4.61 19.57 24.37
C TYR A 18 5.75 20.60 24.57
N TRP A 19 6.66 20.68 23.61
CA TRP A 19 7.80 21.60 23.58
C TRP A 19 7.87 22.34 22.23
N THR A 20 8.64 23.42 22.18
CA THR A 20 8.98 24.08 20.91
C THR A 20 10.27 23.47 20.36
N SER A 21 10.30 23.14 19.07
CA SER A 21 11.51 22.64 18.41
C SER A 21 12.40 23.78 17.91
N LEU A 22 13.68 23.48 17.67
CA LEU A 22 14.62 24.41 17.01
C LEU A 22 14.15 24.87 15.61
N CYS A 23 13.24 24.13 14.97
CA CYS A 23 12.66 24.53 13.69
C CYS A 23 11.30 25.22 13.81
N GLY A 24 10.90 25.63 15.03
CA GLY A 24 9.65 26.33 15.31
C GLY A 24 8.40 25.45 15.29
N LYS A 25 8.55 24.12 15.32
CA LYS A 25 7.42 23.18 15.38
C LYS A 25 7.08 22.83 16.82
N THR A 26 5.79 22.76 17.13
CA THR A 26 5.32 22.16 18.38
C THR A 26 5.55 20.65 18.35
N ILE A 27 6.21 20.12 19.39
CA ILE A 27 6.51 18.70 19.56
C ILE A 27 5.74 18.18 20.75
N PHE A 28 4.95 17.12 20.59
CA PHE A 28 4.30 16.42 21.70
C PHE A 28 5.22 15.36 22.32
N SER A 29 5.00 15.04 23.60
CA SER A 29 5.76 14.04 24.38
C SER A 29 5.91 12.68 23.69
N GLN A 30 4.88 12.24 22.97
CA GLN A 30 4.86 10.97 22.23
C GLN A 30 5.82 10.93 21.02
N ASN A 31 6.32 12.08 20.56
CA ASN A 31 7.17 12.17 19.36
C ASN A 31 8.66 11.97 19.64
N ASN A 32 9.05 11.62 20.88
CA ASN A 32 10.42 11.30 21.31
C ASN A 32 11.49 12.26 20.72
N PRO A 33 11.42 13.58 21.02
CA PRO A 33 12.42 14.52 20.53
C PRO A 33 13.79 14.32 21.17
N PHE A 34 14.82 14.89 20.53
CA PHE A 34 16.11 15.09 21.15
C PHE A 34 16.06 16.29 22.10
N GLU A 35 16.58 16.12 23.31
CA GLU A 35 16.59 17.21 24.29
C GLU A 35 17.59 18.33 23.95
N SER A 36 18.64 18.03 23.19
CA SER A 36 19.66 18.99 22.77
C SER A 36 20.30 18.58 21.44
N VAL A 37 21.05 19.52 20.84
CA VAL A 37 21.84 19.26 19.63
C VAL A 37 22.90 18.19 19.89
N ASP A 38 23.60 18.25 21.03
CA ASP A 38 24.65 17.28 21.37
C ASP A 38 24.11 15.86 21.51
N LYS A 39 22.97 15.70 22.19
CA LYS A 39 22.26 14.41 22.29
C LYS A 39 21.80 13.92 20.93
N ALA A 40 21.38 14.83 20.03
CA ALA A 40 21.00 14.47 18.68
C ALA A 40 22.20 13.94 17.87
N ILE A 41 23.37 14.58 17.98
CA ILE A 41 24.61 14.17 17.31
C ILE A 41 25.10 12.83 17.84
N SER A 42 25.20 12.67 19.17
CA SER A 42 25.73 11.44 19.80
C SER A 42 24.82 10.23 19.63
N SER A 43 23.51 10.43 19.46
CA SER A 43 22.55 9.33 19.29
C SER A 43 22.70 8.54 17.99
N GLY A 44 23.33 9.10 16.96
CA GLY A 44 23.37 8.52 15.61
C GLY A 44 22.00 8.40 14.91
N LYS A 45 20.91 8.86 15.55
CA LYS A 45 19.54 8.77 15.04
C LYS A 45 19.26 9.87 14.00
N PRO A 46 18.31 9.66 13.08
CA PRO A 46 17.99 10.64 12.05
C PRO A 46 17.33 11.90 12.63
N ILE A 47 17.91 13.06 12.36
CA ILE A 47 17.40 14.37 12.79
C ILE A 47 16.51 14.96 11.70
N CYS A 48 15.40 15.58 12.09
CA CYS A 48 14.56 16.41 11.23
C CYS A 48 15.39 17.40 10.38
N LYS A 49 15.10 17.47 9.07
CA LYS A 49 15.86 18.28 8.08
C LYS A 49 15.96 19.75 8.47
N ALA A 50 14.88 20.34 9.00
CA ALA A 50 14.86 21.75 9.37
C ALA A 50 15.71 22.02 10.63
N CYS A 51 15.56 21.22 11.69
CA CYS A 51 16.42 21.33 12.88
C CYS A 51 17.89 21.10 12.54
N ARG A 52 18.19 20.18 11.62
CA ARG A 52 19.55 19.90 11.13
C ARG A 52 20.17 21.13 10.46
N LYS A 53 19.39 21.87 9.66
CA LYS A 53 19.82 23.12 9.00
C LYS A 53 20.08 24.22 10.02
N VAL A 54 19.17 24.41 10.98
CA VAL A 54 19.30 25.42 12.05
C VAL A 54 20.50 25.13 12.95
N ALA A 55 20.75 23.85 13.26
CA ALA A 55 21.88 23.40 14.06
C ALA A 55 23.22 23.39 13.30
N GLY A 56 23.28 23.86 12.05
CA GLY A 56 24.51 23.89 11.24
C GLY A 56 25.09 22.51 10.90
N LEU A 57 24.28 21.45 10.97
CA LEU A 57 24.75 20.08 10.73
C LEU A 57 24.80 19.77 9.23
N PRO A 58 25.84 19.04 8.76
CA PRO A 58 25.94 18.68 7.35
C PRO A 58 24.73 17.85 6.93
N PRO A 59 24.27 17.94 5.67
CA PRO A 59 23.11 17.19 5.20
C PRO A 59 23.26 15.71 5.53
N ALA A 60 22.13 15.07 5.90
CA ALA A 60 22.15 13.64 6.17
C ALA A 60 22.76 12.92 4.98
N LYS A 61 23.74 12.03 5.22
CA LYS A 61 24.31 11.20 4.15
C LYS A 61 23.14 10.59 3.40
N ALA A 62 23.06 10.87 2.10
CA ALA A 62 22.06 10.24 1.25
C ALA A 62 22.20 8.73 1.49
N LYS A 63 21.09 8.07 1.81
CA LYS A 63 21.12 6.60 1.83
C LYS A 63 21.71 6.18 0.49
N PRO A 64 22.68 5.24 0.46
CA PRO A 64 23.17 4.73 -0.80
C PRO A 64 21.95 4.37 -1.63
N LYS A 65 21.89 4.87 -2.87
CA LYS A 65 20.87 4.42 -3.81
C LYS A 65 21.05 2.91 -3.85
N LYS A 66 20.06 2.15 -3.39
CA LYS A 66 20.04 0.71 -3.67
C LYS A 66 20.10 0.64 -5.19
N GLU A 67 21.21 0.12 -5.72
CA GLU A 67 21.27 -0.27 -7.11
C GLU A 67 20.30 -1.43 -7.24
N TYR A 68 19.22 -1.16 -7.94
CA TYR A 68 18.22 -2.15 -8.23
C TYR A 68 18.52 -2.67 -9.62
N THR A 69 18.73 -3.98 -9.74
CA THR A 69 18.79 -4.63 -11.05
C THR A 69 17.40 -4.57 -11.67
N PRO A 70 17.24 -3.99 -12.87
CA PRO A 70 15.97 -4.01 -13.56
C PRO A 70 15.46 -5.45 -13.74
N CYS A 71 14.21 -5.71 -13.40
CA CYS A 71 13.59 -7.01 -13.57
C CYS A 71 12.21 -6.87 -14.23
N LYS A 72 11.78 -7.95 -14.91
CA LYS A 72 10.42 -8.04 -15.42
C LYS A 72 9.50 -8.52 -14.29
N MET A 73 8.35 -7.90 -14.21
CA MET A 73 7.24 -8.36 -13.37
C MET A 73 5.98 -8.48 -14.21
N TYR A 74 5.13 -9.41 -13.82
CA TYR A 74 3.90 -9.73 -14.52
C TYR A 74 2.71 -9.33 -13.64
N LYS A 75 2.01 -8.27 -14.04
CA LYS A 75 0.78 -7.83 -13.41
C LYS A 75 -0.38 -8.65 -13.97
N VAL A 76 -1.08 -9.33 -13.09
CA VAL A 76 -2.31 -10.07 -13.41
C VAL A 76 -3.48 -9.28 -12.89
N GLY A 77 -4.45 -8.99 -13.76
CA GLY A 77 -5.69 -8.34 -13.37
C GLY A 77 -6.82 -8.72 -14.31
N TRP A 78 -7.96 -9.10 -13.74
CA TRP A 78 -9.17 -9.41 -14.50
C TRP A 78 -8.99 -10.51 -15.56
N GLY A 79 -8.10 -11.48 -15.33
CA GLY A 79 -7.80 -12.54 -16.30
C GLY A 79 -6.85 -12.14 -17.42
N SER A 80 -6.27 -10.94 -17.34
CA SER A 80 -5.24 -10.45 -18.27
C SER A 80 -3.87 -10.38 -17.59
N VAL A 81 -2.81 -10.61 -18.36
CA VAL A 81 -1.42 -10.45 -17.92
C VAL A 81 -0.82 -9.24 -18.63
N SER A 82 -0.11 -8.38 -17.90
CA SER A 82 0.63 -7.23 -18.42
C SER A 82 2.04 -7.24 -17.89
N VAL A 83 3.02 -7.04 -18.76
CA VAL A 83 4.43 -6.97 -18.39
C VAL A 83 4.77 -5.58 -17.86
N LEU A 84 5.51 -5.53 -16.76
CA LEU A 84 6.02 -4.33 -16.12
C LEU A 84 7.55 -4.43 -16.04
N ASN A 85 8.24 -3.38 -16.46
CA ASN A 85 9.68 -3.24 -16.26
C ASN A 85 9.91 -2.53 -14.92
N VAL A 86 10.38 -3.28 -13.93
CA VAL A 86 10.62 -2.79 -12.59
C VAL A 86 12.10 -2.42 -12.47
N VAL A 87 12.35 -1.19 -12.01
CA VAL A 87 13.69 -0.65 -11.74
C VAL A 87 13.96 -0.53 -10.25
N GLY A 88 13.06 -1.01 -9.40
CA GLY A 88 13.34 -1.13 -7.98
C GLY A 88 12.16 -1.57 -7.13
N GLU A 89 12.45 -2.47 -6.20
CA GLU A 89 11.52 -2.94 -5.19
C GLU A 89 11.63 -2.12 -3.90
N THR A 90 10.48 -1.85 -3.29
CA THR A 90 10.37 -1.15 -2.02
C THR A 90 9.48 -1.97 -1.09
N ASP A 91 9.54 -1.67 0.21
CA ASP A 91 8.75 -2.36 1.23
C ASP A 91 7.22 -2.30 0.99
N THR A 92 6.75 -1.45 0.07
CA THR A 92 5.31 -1.21 -0.20
C THR A 92 4.93 -1.31 -1.68
N GLY A 93 5.83 -1.79 -2.55
CA GLY A 93 5.57 -1.92 -3.99
C GLY A 93 6.80 -1.65 -4.86
N TYR A 94 6.58 -1.20 -6.10
CA TYR A 94 7.61 -1.15 -7.14
C TYR A 94 7.74 0.20 -7.81
N ARG A 95 8.95 0.53 -8.24
CA ARG A 95 9.24 1.60 -9.19
C ARG A 95 9.38 1.03 -10.59
N LEU A 96 8.67 1.63 -11.53
CA LEU A 96 8.74 1.29 -12.94
C LEU A 96 9.82 2.11 -13.65
N ASP A 97 10.31 1.59 -14.78
CA ASP A 97 11.24 2.29 -15.69
C ASP A 97 10.73 3.67 -16.12
N SER A 98 9.42 3.83 -16.29
CA SER A 98 8.72 5.08 -16.55
C SER A 98 8.82 6.13 -15.42
N GLY A 99 9.43 5.77 -14.29
CA GLY A 99 9.50 6.61 -13.09
C GLY A 99 8.22 6.58 -12.25
N LYS A 100 7.16 5.91 -12.72
CA LYS A 100 5.92 5.74 -11.98
C LYS A 100 6.14 4.79 -10.80
N PHE A 101 5.62 5.17 -9.63
CA PHE A 101 5.53 4.30 -8.48
C PHE A 101 4.17 3.59 -8.48
N GLU A 102 4.16 2.27 -8.30
CA GLU A 102 2.95 1.48 -8.06
C GLU A 102 2.86 1.19 -6.54
N PRO A 103 2.21 2.09 -5.76
CA PRO A 103 2.12 1.97 -4.31
C PRO A 103 1.08 0.92 -3.90
N LYS A 104 1.12 0.56 -2.61
CA LYS A 104 0.10 -0.24 -1.91
C LYS A 104 0.05 -1.68 -2.40
N ASN A 105 1.21 -2.32 -2.56
CA ASN A 105 1.27 -3.77 -2.73
C ASN A 105 1.79 -4.40 -1.44
N ILE A 106 1.19 -5.53 -1.06
CA ILE A 106 1.59 -6.36 0.08
C ILE A 106 2.23 -7.60 -0.51
N LYS A 107 3.46 -7.90 -0.07
CA LYS A 107 4.09 -9.19 -0.36
C LYS A 107 3.32 -10.25 0.41
N VAL A 108 2.65 -11.15 -0.31
CA VAL A 108 1.87 -12.23 0.32
C VAL A 108 2.78 -13.41 0.60
N ASP A 109 3.66 -13.71 -0.37
CA ASP A 109 4.65 -14.77 -0.29
C ASP A 109 5.85 -14.40 -1.18
N ASP A 110 6.88 -15.25 -1.21
CA ASP A 110 8.03 -15.11 -2.11
C ASP A 110 7.66 -15.19 -3.59
N LEU A 111 6.50 -15.79 -3.90
CA LEU A 111 6.01 -15.98 -5.26
C LEU A 111 5.30 -14.75 -5.82
N TYR A 112 4.57 -13.99 -5.00
CA TYR A 112 3.73 -12.90 -5.52
C TYR A 112 3.36 -11.81 -4.50
N TRP A 113 2.97 -10.67 -5.09
CA TRP A 113 2.44 -9.52 -4.38
C TRP A 113 0.97 -9.28 -4.75
N ARG A 114 0.19 -8.77 -3.79
CA ARG A 114 -1.23 -8.42 -3.95
C ARG A 114 -1.43 -6.93 -3.67
N ARG A 115 -2.38 -6.30 -4.37
CA ARG A 115 -2.78 -4.92 -4.06
C ARG A 115 -3.52 -4.81 -2.72
N ALA A 116 -3.06 -3.91 -1.85
CA ALA A 116 -3.66 -3.59 -0.56
C ALA A 116 -4.96 -2.78 -0.71
N GLY A 117 -5.94 -3.04 0.17
CA GLY A 117 -7.13 -2.19 0.32
C GLY A 117 -8.23 -2.40 -0.72
N SER A 118 -8.16 -3.46 -1.52
CA SER A 118 -9.29 -3.89 -2.33
C SER A 118 -9.45 -5.40 -2.19
N GLU A 119 -10.47 -5.84 -1.47
CA GLU A 119 -10.97 -7.21 -1.59
C GLU A 119 -11.58 -7.44 -2.98
N SER A 120 -11.90 -6.36 -3.71
CA SER A 120 -12.49 -6.38 -5.04
C SER A 120 -11.49 -6.33 -6.21
N CYS A 121 -10.26 -5.84 -6.02
CA CYS A 121 -9.27 -5.84 -7.10
C CYS A 121 -8.33 -7.02 -6.93
N ASN A 122 -8.68 -8.12 -7.60
CA ASN A 122 -7.86 -9.32 -7.85
C ASN A 122 -6.65 -8.97 -8.73
N VAL A 123 -5.79 -8.07 -8.25
CA VAL A 123 -4.57 -7.65 -8.93
C VAL A 123 -3.38 -8.24 -8.21
N TYR A 124 -2.63 -9.05 -8.93
CA TYR A 124 -1.48 -9.79 -8.45
C TYR A 124 -0.25 -9.41 -9.27
N PHE A 125 0.93 -9.53 -8.69
CA PHE A 125 2.19 -9.29 -9.36
C PHE A 125 3.14 -10.45 -9.11
N PHE A 126 3.65 -11.04 -10.18
CA PHE A 126 4.54 -12.20 -10.15
C PHE A 126 5.89 -11.85 -10.76
N SER A 127 6.93 -12.52 -10.28
CA SER A 127 8.27 -12.47 -10.88
C SER A 127 8.43 -13.45 -12.04
N ASN A 128 7.56 -14.47 -12.11
CA ASN A 128 7.53 -15.50 -13.15
C ASN A 128 6.28 -15.33 -14.04
N GLU A 129 6.46 -15.53 -15.34
CA GLU A 129 5.40 -15.45 -16.34
C GLU A 129 4.41 -16.62 -16.23
N ASP A 130 4.90 -17.84 -16.00
CA ASP A 130 4.06 -19.04 -15.94
C ASP A 130 3.06 -18.97 -14.79
N ASP A 131 3.52 -18.52 -13.62
CA ASP A 131 2.67 -18.30 -12.44
C ASP A 131 1.63 -17.21 -12.71
N ALA A 132 2.01 -16.14 -13.42
CA ALA A 132 1.10 -15.08 -13.81
C ALA A 132 0.00 -15.58 -14.77
N ILE A 133 0.37 -16.40 -15.76
CA ILE A 133 -0.57 -17.02 -16.70
C ILE A 133 -1.50 -17.98 -15.97
N ALA A 134 -0.98 -18.81 -15.06
CA ALA A 134 -1.78 -19.72 -14.25
C ALA A 134 -2.81 -18.94 -13.40
N MET A 135 -2.39 -17.83 -12.79
CA MET A 135 -3.28 -16.98 -12.00
C MET A 135 -4.34 -16.30 -12.88
N ALA A 136 -3.98 -15.81 -14.07
CA ALA A 136 -4.92 -15.23 -15.02
C ALA A 136 -6.00 -16.24 -15.44
N ARG A 137 -5.59 -17.48 -15.74
CA ARG A 137 -6.50 -18.59 -16.08
C ARG A 137 -7.43 -18.92 -14.91
N LEU A 138 -6.92 -18.95 -13.68
CA LEU A 138 -7.75 -19.20 -12.50
C LEU A 138 -8.80 -18.09 -12.31
N GLN A 139 -8.44 -16.81 -12.49
CA GLN A 139 -9.40 -15.70 -12.42
C GLN A 139 -10.50 -15.80 -13.49
N LEU A 140 -10.14 -16.20 -14.72
CA LEU A 140 -11.12 -16.43 -15.78
C LEU A 140 -12.06 -17.59 -15.45
N LYS A 141 -11.52 -18.71 -14.94
CA LYS A 141 -12.32 -19.86 -14.52
C LYS A 141 -13.32 -19.47 -13.43
N GLN A 142 -12.87 -18.83 -12.35
CA GLN A 142 -13.73 -18.39 -11.26
C GLN A 142 -14.87 -17.48 -11.74
N ARG A 143 -14.62 -16.62 -12.72
CA ARG A 143 -15.66 -15.79 -13.33
C ARG A 143 -16.64 -16.57 -14.16
N LYS A 144 -16.14 -17.50 -14.98
CA LYS A 144 -17.01 -18.37 -15.77
C LYS A 144 -17.95 -19.14 -14.86
N ASP A 145 -17.43 -19.69 -13.76
CA ASP A 145 -18.20 -20.44 -12.77
C ASP A 145 -19.23 -19.54 -12.07
N TYR A 146 -18.86 -18.30 -11.73
CA TYR A 146 -19.79 -17.33 -11.14
C TYR A 146 -20.91 -16.91 -12.10
N LEU A 147 -20.58 -16.64 -13.37
CA LEU A 147 -21.57 -16.30 -14.39
C LEU A 147 -22.53 -17.47 -14.66
N GLN A 148 -22.04 -18.70 -14.66
CA GLN A 148 -22.89 -19.87 -14.82
C GLN A 148 -23.90 -19.97 -13.68
N LYS A 149 -23.47 -19.80 -12.42
CA LYS A 149 -24.37 -19.78 -11.28
C LYS A 149 -25.43 -18.69 -11.38
N LEU A 150 -25.06 -17.49 -11.79
CA LEU A 150 -26.02 -16.40 -12.00
C LEU A 150 -27.06 -16.75 -13.07
N ILE A 151 -26.66 -17.44 -14.13
CA ILE A 151 -27.60 -17.92 -15.17
C ILE A 151 -28.55 -18.94 -14.55
N ASP A 152 -28.02 -19.93 -13.82
CA ASP A 152 -28.82 -20.99 -13.19
C ASP A 152 -29.83 -20.38 -12.19
N ASP A 153 -29.40 -19.41 -11.37
CA ASP A 153 -30.24 -18.69 -10.42
C ASP A 153 -31.38 -17.92 -11.12
N VAL A 154 -31.09 -17.27 -12.25
CA VAL A 154 -32.11 -16.56 -13.05
C VAL A 154 -33.13 -17.54 -13.63
N PHE A 155 -32.67 -18.69 -14.15
CA PHE A 155 -33.58 -19.73 -14.65
C PHE A 155 -34.47 -20.30 -13.54
N GLU A 156 -33.92 -20.55 -12.35
CA GLU A 156 -34.72 -21.03 -11.20
C GLU A 156 -35.79 -20.00 -10.80
N GLN A 157 -35.44 -18.71 -10.74
CA GLN A 157 -36.39 -17.64 -10.46
C GLN A 157 -37.49 -17.54 -11.52
N GLU A 158 -37.18 -17.67 -12.81
CA GLU A 158 -38.18 -17.70 -13.87
C GLU A 158 -39.16 -18.88 -13.74
N CYS A 159 -38.65 -20.08 -13.43
CA CYS A 159 -39.49 -21.25 -13.21
C CYS A 159 -40.46 -21.04 -12.03
N LEU A 160 -39.96 -20.50 -10.92
CA LEU A 160 -40.78 -20.19 -9.74
C LEU A 160 -41.88 -19.16 -10.03
N LEU A 161 -41.62 -18.19 -10.90
CA LEU A 161 -42.62 -17.21 -11.32
C LEU A 161 -43.69 -17.84 -12.22
N ARG A 162 -43.30 -18.67 -13.20
CA ARG A 162 -44.25 -19.38 -14.07
C ARG A 162 -45.18 -20.31 -13.27
N ASP A 163 -44.65 -21.03 -12.29
CA ASP A 163 -45.45 -21.93 -11.44
C ASP A 163 -46.48 -21.17 -10.59
N LYS A 164 -46.18 -19.93 -10.19
CA LYS A 164 -47.15 -19.07 -9.47
C LYS A 164 -48.25 -18.56 -10.39
N ASP A 165 -47.90 -18.18 -11.62
CA ASP A 165 -48.88 -17.72 -12.60
C ASP A 165 -49.86 -18.85 -12.97
N PHE A 166 -49.38 -20.08 -13.14
CA PHE A 166 -50.22 -21.26 -13.39
C PHE A 166 -51.21 -21.54 -12.25
N LYS A 167 -50.75 -21.52 -11.00
CA LYS A 167 -51.62 -21.75 -9.83
C LYS A 167 -52.64 -20.64 -9.59
N SER A 168 -52.39 -19.42 -10.08
CA SER A 168 -53.35 -18.31 -9.97
C SER A 168 -54.51 -18.41 -10.98
N HIS A 169 -54.32 -19.16 -12.06
CA HIS A 169 -55.37 -19.42 -13.06
C HIS A 169 -56.31 -20.57 -12.66
N ASP A 170 -55.83 -21.61 -11.96
CA ASP A 170 -56.66 -22.75 -11.52
C ASP A 170 -57.62 -22.44 -10.35
N VAL A 171 -57.50 -21.27 -9.69
CA VAL A 171 -58.32 -20.92 -8.51
C VAL A 171 -59.53 -20.04 -8.89
N ASN A 172 -59.69 -19.70 -10.18
CA ASN A 172 -60.79 -18.84 -10.67
C ASN A 172 -61.76 -19.55 -11.65
N GLU A 173 -61.71 -20.88 -11.77
CA GLU A 173 -62.79 -21.70 -12.38
C GLU A 173 -63.58 -22.45 -11.30
#